data_AF-A0A844G3G9-F1
#
_entry.id   AF-A0A844G3G9-F1
#
_cell.length_a   1.000
_cell.length_b   1.000
_cell.length_c   1.000
_cell.angle_alpha   90.00
_cell.angle_beta   90.00
_cell.angle_gamma   90.00
#
_symmetry.space_group_name_H-M   'P 1'
#
loop_
_entity.id
_entity.type
_entity.pdbx_description
1 polymer ?
#
loop_
_entity_poly.entity_id
_entity_poly.type
_entity_poly.pdbx_seq_one_letter_code
_entity_poly.pdbx_strand_id
1 'polypeptide(L)' 'MIQKLFARNRFIQIVAEGKTARIRTDENSFIPVMMKRDVIVPVLQDAGFDHVALDLEGVSAVRRGN' A
#
# COMPACT_ATOMS: atom_id res chain seq x y z
N MET A 1 -13.99 2.60 12.90
CA MET A 1 -12.90 3.18 13.70
C MET A 1 -11.56 2.64 13.19
N ILE A 2 -11.05 3.16 12.06
CA ILE A 2 -9.80 2.70 11.40
C ILE A 2 -8.73 3.83 11.36
N GLN A 3 -9.07 5.04 11.85
CA GLN A 3 -8.25 6.23 11.65
C GLN A 3 -6.97 6.33 12.52
N LYS A 4 -6.73 5.39 13.45
CA LYS A 4 -5.62 5.53 14.42
C LYS A 4 -4.43 4.58 14.23
N LEU A 5 -4.49 3.60 13.32
CA LEU A 5 -3.35 2.69 13.12
C LEU A 5 -2.25 3.24 12.20
N PHE A 6 -2.55 4.18 11.29
CA PHE A 6 -1.62 4.59 10.23
C PHE A 6 -0.87 5.91 10.49
N ALA A 7 -1.15 6.62 11.58
CA ALA A 7 -0.65 7.97 11.81
C ALA A 7 0.85 8.08 12.21
N ARG A 8 1.62 6.98 12.23
CA ARG A 8 3.01 7.00 12.73
C ARG A 8 4.11 6.58 11.76
N ASN A 9 3.78 6.08 10.56
CA ASN A 9 4.78 5.82 9.51
C ASN A 9 4.48 6.69 8.28
N ARG A 10 5.24 7.77 8.09
CA ARG A 10 5.12 8.63 6.88
C ARG A 10 5.55 7.92 5.58
N PHE A 11 6.03 6.68 5.68
CA PHE A 11 6.65 5.90 4.61
C PHE A 11 5.73 4.83 3.99
N ILE A 12 4.52 4.64 4.54
CA ILE A 12 3.51 3.70 4.01
C ILE A 12 2.16 4.42 3.99
N GLN A 13 1.56 4.56 2.81
CA GLN A 13 0.22 5.11 2.62
C GLN A 13 -0.69 4.04 2.02
N ILE A 14 -1.98 4.06 2.36
CA ILE A 14 -2.97 3.21 1.71
C ILE A 14 -4.02 4.12 1.07
N VAL A 15 -4.18 3.99 -0.23
CA VAL A 15 -5.11 4.77 -1.05
C VAL A 15 -6.18 3.84 -1.61
N ALA A 16 -7.45 4.22 -1.46
CA ALA A 16 -8.56 3.50 -2.06
C ALA A 16 -8.77 3.96 -3.50
N GLU A 17 -8.79 3.02 -4.45
CA GLU A 17 -9.11 3.26 -5.86
C GLU A 17 -10.17 2.26 -6.33
N GLY A 18 -11.42 2.67 -6.25
CA GLY A 18 -12.56 1.78 -6.48
C GLY A 18 -12.53 0.60 -5.51
N LYS A 19 -12.47 -0.62 -6.05
CA LYS A 19 -12.36 -1.88 -5.30
C LYS A 19 -10.92 -2.30 -4.99
N THR A 20 -9.94 -1.46 -5.32
CA THR A 20 -8.52 -1.74 -5.09
C THR A 20 -7.98 -0.89 -3.95
N ALA A 21 -7.28 -1.51 -3.00
CA ALA A 21 -6.43 -0.80 -2.05
C ALA A 21 -4.99 -0.74 -2.57
N ARG A 22 -4.46 0.46 -2.77
CA ARG A 22 -3.08 0.71 -3.19
C ARG A 22 -2.22 1.09 -2.00
N ILE A 23 -1.28 0.22 -1.65
CA ILE A 23 -0.27 0.48 -0.62
C ILE A 23 0.89 1.17 -1.32
N ARG A 24 1.16 2.44 -0.99
CA ARG A 24 2.32 3.19 -1.48
C ARG A 24 3.41 3.18 -0.42
N THR A 25 4.63 2.84 -0.80
CA THR A 25 5.73 2.77 0.16
C THR A 25 7.08 3.07 -0.47
N ASP A 26 8.05 3.52 0.30
CA ASP A 26 9.42 3.73 -0.19
C ASP A 26 10.24 2.43 -0.23
N GLU A 27 11.44 2.49 -0.81
CA GLU A 27 12.36 1.36 -0.92
C GLU A 27 12.73 0.76 0.46
N ASN A 28 12.88 1.60 1.48
CA ASN A 28 13.25 1.16 2.83
C ASN A 28 12.14 0.37 3.52
N SER A 29 10.89 0.65 3.15
CA SER A 29 9.70 0.10 3.79
C SER A 29 9.07 -1.05 2.98
N PHE A 30 9.55 -1.31 1.76
CA PHE A 30 9.07 -2.38 0.90
C PHE A 30 9.19 -3.77 1.51
N ILE A 31 10.39 -4.15 1.97
CA ILE A 31 10.63 -5.47 2.57
C ILE A 31 9.76 -5.66 3.82
N PRO A 32 9.67 -4.70 4.76
CA PRO A 32 8.72 -4.77 5.86
C PRO A 32 7.26 -4.97 5.45
N VAL A 33 6.79 -4.26 4.41
CA VAL A 33 5.41 -4.41 3.91
C VAL A 33 5.18 -5.81 3.33
N MET A 34 6.15 -6.32 2.55
CA MET A 34 6.07 -7.67 1.97
C MET A 34 6.07 -8.75 3.05
N MET A 35 6.86 -8.58 4.12
CA MET A 35 6.90 -9.49 5.28
C MET A 35 5.61 -9.49 6.11
N LYS A 36 4.76 -8.47 5.96
CA LYS A 36 3.47 -8.34 6.66
C LYS A 36 2.28 -8.49 5.73
N ARG A 37 2.49 -8.92 4.48
CA ARG A 37 1.43 -9.03 3.47
C ARG A 37 0.31 -9.97 3.93
N ASP A 38 0.65 -11.05 4.59
CA ASP A 38 -0.25 -12.03 5.19
C ASP A 38 -1.18 -11.43 6.26
N VAL A 39 -0.76 -10.35 6.91
CA VAL A 39 -1.58 -9.60 7.88
C VAL A 39 -2.35 -8.47 7.19
N ILE A 40 -1.71 -7.76 6.27
CA ILE A 40 -2.26 -6.56 5.64
C ILE A 40 -3.37 -6.91 4.64
N VAL A 41 -3.19 -7.94 3.81
CA VAL A 41 -4.14 -8.30 2.76
C VAL A 41 -5.51 -8.71 3.33
N PRO A 42 -5.60 -9.62 4.32
CA PRO A 42 -6.89 -9.98 4.90
C PRO A 42 -7.62 -8.79 5.50
N VAL A 43 -6.92 -7.88 6.19
CA VAL A 43 -7.53 -6.67 6.77
C VAL A 43 -8.14 -5.76 5.70
N LEU A 44 -7.49 -5.64 4.55
CA LEU A 44 -8.01 -4.84 3.43
C LEU A 44 -9.17 -5.56 2.73
N GLN A 45 -9.13 -6.88 2.62
CA GLN A 45 -10.23 -7.67 2.06
C GLN A 45 -11.47 -7.61 2.96
N ASP A 46 -11.30 -7.76 4.27
CA ASP A 46 -12.36 -7.61 5.27
C ASP A 46 -12.95 -6.18 5.26
N ALA A 47 -12.14 -5.19 4.88
CA ALA A 47 -12.61 -3.81 4.67
C ALA A 47 -13.37 -3.59 3.35
N GLY A 48 -13.49 -4.61 2.49
CA GLY A 48 -14.30 -4.61 1.27
C GLY A 48 -13.55 -4.31 -0.03
N PHE A 49 -12.21 -4.40 -0.01
CA PHE A 49 -11.37 -4.30 -1.21
C PHE A 49 -11.17 -5.69 -1.85
N ASP A 50 -11.50 -5.81 -3.14
CA ASP A 50 -11.36 -7.06 -3.88
C ASP A 50 -9.90 -7.29 -4.31
N HIS A 51 -9.14 -6.20 -4.48
CA HIS A 51 -7.76 -6.22 -4.93
C HIS A 51 -6.86 -5.39 -4.01
N VAL A 52 -5.63 -5.86 -3.82
CA VAL A 52 -4.58 -5.13 -3.09
C VAL A 52 -3.35 -5.02 -3.99
N ALA A 53 -2.91 -3.79 -4.24
CA ALA A 53 -1.73 -3.48 -5.03
C ALA A 53 -0.67 -2.80 -4.15
N LEU A 54 0.60 -2.99 -4.50
CA LEU A 54 1.74 -2.40 -3.81
C LEU A 54 2.56 -1.58 -4.81
N ASP A 55 2.66 -0.28 -4.55
CA ASP A 55 3.37 0.70 -5.37
C ASP A 55 4.60 1.19 -4.60
N LEU A 56 5.77 1.17 -5.26
CA LEU A 56 7.01 1.73 -4.71
C LEU A 56 7.13 3.21 -5.06
N GLU A 57 6.95 4.12 -4.11
CA GLU A 57 7.31 5.53 -4.27
C GLU A 57 8.85 5.66 -4.20
N GLY A 58 9.49 5.70 -5.36
CA GLY A 58 10.95 5.77 -5.52
C GLY A 58 11.43 5.19 -6.84
N VAL A 59 10.75 4.15 -7.33
CA VAL A 59 10.81 3.79 -8.74
C VAL A 59 9.80 4.68 -9.44
N SER A 60 10.21 5.91 -9.76
CA SER A 60 9.52 6.64 -10.81
C SER A 60 9.51 5.71 -12.01
N ALA A 61 8.37 5.09 -12.30
CA ALA A 61 8.05 4.65 -13.64
C ALA A 61 7.97 5.93 -14.47
N VAL A 62 9.14 6.49 -14.77
CA VAL A 62 9.29 7.52 -15.78
C VAL A 62 8.57 6.94 -16.98
N ARG A 63 7.48 7.60 -17.36
CA ARG A 63 6.94 7.49 -18.71
C ARG A 63 8.10 7.76 -19.65
N ARG A 64 8.80 6.72 -20.08
CA ARG A 64 9.75 6.80 -21.18
C ARG A 64 9.07 6.16 -22.38
N GLY A 65 8.36 7.01 -23.08
CA GLY A 65 7.63 6.67 -24.30
C GLY A 65 7.11 7.95 -24.92
N ASN A 66 8.06 8.75 -25.41
CA ASN A 66 8.00 9.86 -26.36
C ASN A 66 6.62 10.43 -26.72
#